data_AF-A0A835I640-F1
#
_entry.id   AF-A0A835I640-F1
#
_cell.length_a   1.000
_cell.length_b   1.000
_cell.length_c   1.000
_cell.angle_alpha   90.00
_cell.angle_beta   90.00
_cell.angle_gamma   90.00
#
_symmetry.space_group_name_H-M   'P 1'
#
loop_
_entity.id
_entity.type
_entity.pdbx_description
1 polymer ?
#
loop_
_entity_poly.entity_id
_entity_poly.type
_entity_poly.pdbx_seq_one_letter_code
_entity_poly.pdbx_strand_id
1 'polypeptide(L)'
;MLTKISIMAPQSERKVIELEEGWELMQKGVTKLKNILVGVLESQFNSGDYMTLYTTIYNMCIQRPPHDYSEQLHDRYKTVFEDYIAETVLQSIQEKHDEYMLKELVQRWNNHKVMLIAVAECFTPLISVDSSNPLFLKPNFAPPPPCSKPNLSQ
;
A
#
# COMPACT_ATOMS: atom_id res chain seq x y z
N MET A 1 46.86 5.93 -6.30
CA MET A 1 45.63 6.72 -6.52
C MET A 1 44.59 5.79 -7.10
N LEU A 2 43.61 5.38 -6.29
CA LEU A 2 42.60 4.41 -6.71
C LEU A 2 41.52 5.11 -7.52
N THR A 3 41.43 4.73 -8.79
CA THR A 3 40.38 5.12 -9.73
C THR A 3 39.04 4.59 -9.22
N LYS A 4 38.18 5.47 -8.70
CA LYS A 4 36.78 5.16 -8.40
C LYS A 4 36.09 4.77 -9.71
N ILE A 5 35.71 3.51 -9.83
CA ILE A 5 34.88 3.00 -10.93
C ILE A 5 33.52 3.67 -10.80
N SER A 6 33.25 4.63 -11.68
CA SER A 6 31.93 5.22 -11.89
C SER A 6 31.06 4.19 -12.61
N ILE A 7 30.25 3.43 -11.84
CA ILE A 7 29.13 2.67 -12.41
C ILE A 7 27.95 3.65 -12.50
N MET A 8 27.98 4.53 -13.48
CA MET A 8 26.81 5.29 -13.90
C MET A 8 26.31 4.63 -15.19
N ALA A 9 25.33 3.74 -15.05
CA ALA A 9 24.50 3.33 -16.16
C ALA A 9 23.91 4.59 -16.83
N PRO A 10 23.79 4.64 -18.17
CA PRO A 10 23.26 5.81 -18.86
C PRO A 10 21.80 6.01 -18.45
N GLN A 11 21.55 7.04 -17.64
CA GLN A 11 20.21 7.50 -17.33
C GLN A 11 19.69 8.15 -18.61
N SER A 12 18.88 7.40 -19.37
CA SER A 12 17.88 8.02 -20.26
C SER A 12 17.27 9.20 -19.51
N GLU A 13 17.17 10.38 -20.12
CA GLU A 13 16.59 11.58 -19.53
C GLU A 13 15.17 11.27 -19.01
N ARG A 14 15.08 10.79 -17.77
CA ARG A 14 13.79 10.52 -17.13
C ARG A 14 13.21 11.88 -16.81
N LYS A 15 12.06 12.18 -17.42
CA LYS A 15 11.29 13.38 -17.13
C LYS A 15 11.09 13.49 -15.62
N VAL A 16 11.43 14.65 -15.06
CA VAL A 16 11.09 15.02 -13.68
C VAL A 16 9.58 14.92 -13.53
N ILE A 17 9.12 14.13 -12.58
CA ILE A 17 7.71 14.01 -12.23
C ILE A 17 7.51 14.86 -10.99
N GLU A 18 6.71 15.91 -11.12
CA GLU A 18 6.36 16.76 -9.99
C GLU A 18 5.54 16.00 -8.96
N LEU A 19 5.67 16.41 -7.69
CA LEU A 19 4.99 15.75 -6.57
C LEU A 19 3.49 15.60 -6.82
N GLU A 20 2.86 16.65 -7.34
CA GLU A 20 1.41 16.73 -7.53
C GLU A 20 0.95 15.87 -8.69
N GLU A 21 1.71 15.86 -9.79
CA GLU A 21 1.44 14.98 -10.94
C GLU A 21 1.51 13.50 -10.53
N GLY A 22 2.56 13.12 -9.80
CA GLY A 22 2.72 11.76 -9.33
C GLY A 22 1.70 11.36 -8.26
N TRP A 23 1.37 12.29 -7.36
CA TRP A 23 0.40 12.05 -6.30
C TRP A 23 -1.02 11.88 -6.81
N GLU A 24 -1.45 12.63 -7.83
CA GLU A 24 -2.76 12.43 -8.46
C GLU A 24 -2.92 11.01 -9.03
N LEU A 25 -1.85 10.47 -9.64
CA LEU A 25 -1.84 9.08 -10.11
C LEU A 25 -1.95 8.09 -8.94
N MET A 26 -1.24 8.35 -7.85
CA MET A 26 -1.33 7.53 -6.63
C MET A 26 -2.73 7.55 -6.03
N GLN A 27 -3.36 8.72 -5.93
CA GLN A 27 -4.71 8.87 -5.40
C GLN A 27 -5.73 8.10 -6.24
N LYS A 28 -5.59 8.08 -7.57
CA LYS A 28 -6.42 7.26 -8.45
C LYS A 28 -6.27 5.76 -8.15
N GLY A 29 -5.03 5.29 -7.96
CA GLY A 29 -4.75 3.91 -7.55
C GLY A 29 -5.36 3.58 -6.18
N VAL A 30 -5.13 4.43 -5.18
CA VAL A 30 -5.71 4.27 -3.84
C VAL A 30 -7.24 4.23 -3.88
N THR A 31 -7.86 5.12 -4.65
CA THR A 31 -9.33 5.19 -4.77
C THR A 31 -9.88 3.91 -5.40
N LYS A 32 -9.26 3.45 -6.49
CA LYS A 32 -9.59 2.16 -7.12
C LYS A 32 -9.48 1.00 -6.13
N LEU A 33 -8.42 0.98 -5.32
CA LEU A 33 -8.22 -0.03 -4.28
C LEU A 33 -9.31 0.04 -3.19
N LYS A 34 -9.65 1.25 -2.71
CA LYS A 34 -10.73 1.46 -1.75
C LYS A 34 -12.06 0.92 -2.30
N ASN A 35 -12.38 1.22 -3.57
CA ASN A 35 -13.61 0.77 -4.21
C ASN A 35 -13.70 -0.76 -4.31
N ILE A 36 -12.61 -1.43 -4.70
CA ILE A 36 -12.52 -2.90 -4.75
C ILE A 36 -12.76 -3.50 -3.35
N LEU A 37 -12.16 -2.92 -2.31
CA LEU A 37 -12.28 -3.40 -0.93
C LEU A 37 -13.67 -3.19 -0.32
N VAL A 38 -14.38 -2.14 -0.74
CA VAL A 38 -15.77 -1.87 -0.33
C VAL A 38 -16.77 -2.70 -1.16
N GLY A 39 -16.32 -3.37 -2.22
CA GLY A 39 -17.16 -4.21 -3.08
C GLY A 39 -17.99 -3.40 -4.09
N VAL A 40 -17.58 -2.15 -4.36
CA VAL A 40 -18.14 -1.37 -5.48
C VAL A 40 -17.73 -2.06 -6.79
N LEU A 41 -18.62 -2.09 -7.78
CA LEU A 41 -18.36 -2.69 -9.08
C LEU A 41 -17.26 -1.92 -9.82
N GLU A 42 -16.02 -2.27 -9.55
CA GLU A 42 -14.82 -1.67 -10.10
C GLU A 42 -13.96 -2.74 -10.75
N SER A 43 -13.29 -2.35 -11.84
CA SER A 43 -12.37 -3.25 -12.53
C SER A 43 -11.23 -3.64 -11.59
N GLN A 44 -10.84 -4.92 -11.56
CA GLN A 44 -9.65 -5.33 -10.82
C GLN A 44 -8.42 -4.58 -11.34
N PHE A 45 -7.40 -4.45 -10.49
CA PHE A 45 -6.09 -3.95 -10.93
C PHE A 45 -5.55 -4.86 -12.04
N ASN A 46 -5.26 -4.28 -13.21
CA ASN A 46 -4.50 -4.98 -14.23
C ASN A 46 -2.99 -4.77 -13.99
N SER A 47 -2.16 -5.61 -14.59
CA SER A 47 -0.70 -5.53 -14.45
C SER A 47 -0.10 -4.20 -14.94
N GLY A 48 -0.71 -3.56 -15.93
CA GLY A 48 -0.32 -2.25 -16.44
C GLY A 48 -0.60 -1.11 -15.45
N ASP A 49 -1.73 -1.14 -14.75
CA ASP A 49 -2.07 -0.16 -13.70
C ASP A 49 -1.03 -0.23 -12.59
N TYR A 50 -0.73 -1.45 -12.13
CA TYR A 50 0.28 -1.70 -11.10
C TYR A 50 1.67 -1.25 -11.56
N MET A 51 2.08 -1.60 -12.78
CA MET A 51 3.39 -1.21 -13.33
C MET A 51 3.53 0.30 -13.48
N THR A 52 2.45 0.99 -13.85
CA THR A 52 2.43 2.45 -13.98
C THR A 52 2.61 3.12 -12.62
N LEU A 53 1.90 2.64 -11.59
CA LEU A 53 2.02 3.16 -10.23
C LEU A 53 3.44 2.95 -9.68
N TYR A 54 3.94 1.71 -9.77
CA TYR A 54 5.28 1.34 -9.33
C TYR A 54 6.37 2.18 -10.02
N THR A 55 6.29 2.32 -11.35
CA THR A 55 7.28 3.08 -12.12
C THR A 55 7.27 4.56 -11.76
N THR A 56 6.09 5.12 -11.51
CA THR A 56 5.92 6.52 -11.10
C THR A 56 6.56 6.77 -9.75
N ILE A 57 6.23 5.96 -8.73
CA ILE A 57 6.85 6.06 -7.39
C ILE A 57 8.36 5.92 -7.51
N TYR A 58 8.82 4.87 -8.19
CA TYR A 58 10.25 4.62 -8.36
C TYR A 58 10.97 5.83 -8.97
N ASN A 59 10.43 6.40 -10.04
CA ASN A 59 11.01 7.57 -10.67
C ASN A 59 10.99 8.79 -9.74
N MET A 60 9.93 9.01 -8.96
CA MET A 60 9.87 10.08 -7.96
C MET A 60 10.90 9.95 -6.84
N CYS A 61 11.21 8.72 -6.42
CA CYS A 61 12.11 8.48 -5.30
C CYS A 61 13.59 8.54 -5.66
N ILE A 62 13.93 8.40 -6.94
CA ILE A 62 15.32 8.44 -7.44
C ILE A 62 15.68 9.76 -8.14
N GLN A 63 14.73 10.71 -8.20
CA GLN A 63 14.98 12.05 -8.72
C GLN A 63 16.05 12.75 -7.88
N ARG A 64 16.93 13.52 -8.53
CA ARG A 64 17.99 14.24 -7.83
C ARG A 64 17.42 15.41 -7.02
N PRO A 65 18.06 15.80 -5.91
CA PRO A 65 17.72 17.03 -5.21
C PRO A 65 17.63 18.21 -6.19
N PRO A 66 16.61 19.09 -6.08
CA PRO A 66 15.68 19.26 -4.95
C PRO A 66 14.39 18.42 -5.00
N HIS A 67 14.22 17.51 -5.97
CA HIS A 67 12.94 16.82 -6.23
C HIS A 67 12.87 15.41 -5.61
N ASP A 68 13.55 15.21 -4.47
CA ASP A 68 13.38 13.98 -3.69
C ASP A 68 12.08 14.08 -2.88
N TYR A 69 11.08 13.34 -3.33
CA TYR A 69 9.73 13.37 -2.78
C TYR A 69 9.42 12.17 -1.88
N SER A 70 10.41 11.34 -1.56
CA SER A 70 10.24 10.08 -0.82
C SER A 70 9.52 10.25 0.52
N GLU A 71 9.96 11.21 1.35
CA GLU A 71 9.37 11.51 2.65
C GLU A 71 7.93 12.05 2.52
N GLN A 72 7.72 12.99 1.59
CA GLN A 72 6.40 13.59 1.35
C GLN A 72 5.38 12.56 0.84
N LEU A 73 5.81 11.63 0.00
CA LEU A 73 4.98 10.52 -0.47
C LEU A 73 4.59 9.58 0.68
N HIS A 74 5.52 9.29 1.59
CA HIS A 74 5.26 8.48 2.77
C HIS A 74 4.22 9.12 3.70
N ASP A 75 4.35 10.42 3.99
CA ASP A 75 3.44 11.14 4.88
C ASP A 75 2.02 11.26 4.30
N ARG A 76 1.92 11.58 3.00
CA ARG A 76 0.62 11.62 2.32
C ARG A 76 -0.05 10.25 2.30
N TYR A 77 0.74 9.20 2.11
CA TYR A 77 0.24 7.83 2.15
C TYR A 77 -0.27 7.44 3.54
N LYS A 78 0.45 7.78 4.60
CA LYS A 78 0.01 7.57 5.98
C LYS A 78 -1.34 8.25 6.24
N THR A 79 -1.50 9.49 5.79
CA THR A 79 -2.75 10.26 5.92
C THR A 79 -3.92 9.54 5.24
N VAL A 80 -3.73 9.03 4.02
CA VAL A 80 -4.74 8.26 3.28
C VAL A 80 -5.25 7.05 4.05
N PHE A 81 -4.37 6.40 4.82
CA PHE A 81 -4.71 5.24 5.66
C PHE A 81 -5.48 5.64 6.90
N GLU A 82 -5.04 6.70 7.57
CA GLU A 82 -5.74 7.26 8.72
C GLU A 82 -7.18 7.66 8.35
N ASP A 83 -7.35 8.36 7.22
CA ASP A 83 -8.66 8.74 6.70
C ASP A 83 -9.53 7.51 6.38
N TYR A 84 -8.97 6.50 5.72
CA TYR A 84 -9.70 5.26 5.41
C TYR A 84 -10.19 4.54 6.68
N ILE A 85 -9.34 4.47 7.70
CA ILE A 85 -9.69 3.85 8.97
C ILE A 85 -10.80 4.64 9.66
N ALA A 86 -10.66 5.96 9.74
CA ALA A 86 -11.61 6.82 10.44
C ALA A 86 -12.98 6.88 9.74
N GLU A 87 -13.00 7.04 8.42
CA GLU A 87 -14.24 7.27 7.65
C GLU A 87 -14.96 5.97 7.31
N THR A 88 -14.23 4.90 7.02
CA THR A 88 -14.84 3.66 6.52
C THR A 88 -14.86 2.58 7.59
N VAL A 89 -13.70 2.24 8.15
CA VAL A 89 -13.58 1.08 9.05
C VAL A 89 -14.29 1.36 10.37
N LEU A 90 -14.00 2.50 11.00
CA LEU A 90 -14.55 2.85 12.30
C LEU A 90 -16.08 3.00 12.23
N GLN A 91 -16.60 3.70 11.22
CA GLN A 91 -18.04 3.86 11.01
C GLN A 91 -18.74 2.52 10.81
N SER A 92 -18.20 1.65 9.94
CA SER A 92 -18.79 0.32 9.66
C SER A 92 -18.88 -0.59 10.89
N ILE A 93 -17.96 -0.41 11.84
CA ILE A 93 -17.92 -1.16 13.11
C ILE A 93 -18.88 -0.54 14.12
N GLN A 94 -18.92 0.79 14.24
CA GLN A 94 -19.79 1.50 15.20
C GLN A 94 -21.29 1.27 14.94
N GLU A 95 -21.68 1.06 13.68
CA GLU A 95 -23.05 0.76 13.29
C GLU A 95 -23.52 -0.65 13.69
N LYS A 96 -22.62 -1.53 14.13
CA LYS A 96 -22.92 -2.95 14.43
C LYS A 96 -22.66 -3.28 15.89
N HIS A 97 -23.39 -4.27 16.39
CA HIS A 97 -23.29 -4.75 17.77
C HIS A 97 -23.07 -6.27 17.84
N ASP A 98 -22.57 -6.73 18.99
CA ASP A 98 -22.37 -8.14 19.33
C ASP A 98 -21.60 -8.94 18.26
N GLU A 99 -22.12 -10.09 17.85
CA GLU A 99 -21.49 -10.99 16.88
C GLU A 99 -21.30 -10.33 15.50
N TYR A 100 -22.20 -9.43 15.10
CA TYR A 100 -22.12 -8.73 13.82
C TYR A 100 -20.99 -7.70 13.80
N MET A 101 -20.72 -7.06 14.94
CA MET A 101 -19.56 -6.18 15.09
C MET A 101 -18.25 -6.95 14.92
N LEU A 102 -18.14 -8.14 15.53
CA LEU A 102 -16.95 -8.99 15.43
C LEU A 102 -16.72 -9.50 14.01
N LYS A 103 -17.77 -9.93 13.31
CA LYS A 103 -17.68 -10.35 11.90
C LYS A 103 -17.21 -9.22 11.00
N GLU A 104 -17.75 -8.02 11.20
CA GLU A 104 -17.33 -6.84 10.45
C GLU A 104 -15.88 -6.48 10.71
N LEU A 105 -15.44 -6.50 11.97
CA LEU A 105 -14.05 -6.23 12.33
C LEU A 105 -13.09 -7.19 11.62
N VAL A 106 -13.39 -8.49 11.61
CA VAL A 106 -12.57 -9.49 10.90
C VAL A 106 -12.56 -9.24 9.40
N GLN A 107 -13.70 -8.91 8.80
CA GLN A 107 -13.79 -8.58 7.38
C GLN A 107 -12.95 -7.35 7.03
N ARG A 108 -13.07 -6.26 7.81
CA ARG A 108 -12.32 -5.02 7.61
C ARG A 108 -10.82 -5.22 7.82
N TRP A 109 -10.42 -6.05 8.78
CA TRP A 109 -9.02 -6.43 8.97
C TRP A 109 -8.43 -7.16 7.76
N ASN A 110 -9.20 -8.09 7.17
CA ASN A 110 -8.76 -8.77 5.95
C ASN A 110 -8.58 -7.80 4.78
N ASN A 111 -9.51 -6.86 4.61
CA ASN A 111 -9.41 -5.81 3.61
C ASN A 111 -8.19 -4.90 3.85
N HIS A 112 -7.94 -4.53 5.11
CA HIS A 112 -6.81 -3.70 5.49
C HIS A 112 -5.46 -4.37 5.20
N LYS A 113 -5.33 -5.68 5.44
CA LYS A 113 -4.12 -6.43 5.08
C LYS A 113 -3.85 -6.39 3.58
N VAL A 114 -4.88 -6.59 2.75
CA VAL A 114 -4.74 -6.49 1.29
C VAL A 114 -4.28 -5.08 0.89
N MET A 115 -4.84 -4.06 1.51
CA MET A 115 -4.45 -2.67 1.27
C MET A 115 -2.99 -2.40 1.63
N LEU A 116 -2.53 -2.88 2.81
CA LEU A 116 -1.13 -2.74 3.24
C LEU A 116 -0.16 -3.48 2.33
N ILE A 117 -0.50 -4.70 1.90
CA ILE A 117 0.36 -5.49 1.00
C ILE A 117 0.48 -4.80 -0.36
N ALA A 118 -0.65 -4.45 -1.00
CA ALA A 118 -0.65 -3.83 -2.33
C ALA A 118 0.16 -2.54 -2.35
N VAL A 119 0.09 -1.76 -1.28
CA VAL A 119 0.90 -0.55 -1.16
C VAL A 119 2.35 -0.90 -0.90
N ALA A 120 2.66 -1.75 0.08
CA ALA A 120 4.04 -2.09 0.38
C ALA A 120 4.77 -2.58 -0.88
N GLU A 121 4.09 -3.32 -1.76
CA GLU A 121 4.62 -3.72 -3.06
C GLU A 121 4.86 -2.52 -4.00
N CYS A 122 3.93 -1.57 -4.10
CA CYS A 122 4.11 -0.32 -4.86
C CYS A 122 5.28 0.54 -4.36
N PHE A 123 5.50 0.57 -3.04
CA PHE A 123 6.50 1.40 -2.37
C PHE A 123 7.76 0.62 -1.94
N THR A 124 7.89 -0.66 -2.31
CA THR A 124 9.11 -1.44 -2.09
C THR A 124 10.39 -0.73 -2.56
N PRO A 125 10.39 0.13 -3.62
CA PRO A 125 11.56 0.92 -3.96
C PRO A 125 11.97 1.98 -2.92
N LEU A 126 11.05 2.47 -2.08
CA LEU A 126 11.41 3.33 -0.94
C LEU A 126 12.15 2.54 0.15
N ILE A 127 11.73 1.29 0.37
CA ILE A 127 12.24 0.44 1.45
C ILE A 127 13.66 -0.07 1.14
N SER A 128 14.04 -0.17 -0.13
CA SER A 128 15.39 -0.61 -0.53
C SER A 128 16.45 0.52 -0.58
N VAL A 129 16.04 1.79 -0.41
CA VAL A 129 16.95 2.95 -0.35
C VAL A 129 17.34 3.31 1.08
N ASP A 130 16.52 2.93 2.07
CA ASP A 130 16.89 3.07 3.48
C ASP A 130 17.41 1.74 4.05
N SER A 131 18.74 1.60 4.12
CA SER A 131 19.41 0.43 4.70
C SER A 131 19.19 0.25 6.21
N SER A 132 18.36 1.09 6.85
CA SER A 132 18.30 1.22 8.31
C SER A 132 16.98 0.81 8.93
N ASN A 133 15.98 0.34 8.15
CA ASN A 133 14.62 0.18 8.67
C ASN A 133 14.16 -1.30 8.78
N PRO A 134 14.32 -1.95 9.96
CA PRO A 134 13.97 -3.37 10.17
C PRO A 134 12.47 -3.64 10.39
N LEU A 135 11.59 -2.68 10.12
CA LEU A 135 10.15 -2.80 10.45
C LEU A 135 9.33 -3.69 9.50
N PHE A 136 9.90 -4.13 8.37
CA PHE A 136 9.24 -5.06 7.45
C PHE A 136 9.78 -6.50 7.57
N LEU A 137 9.86 -7.00 8.80
CA LEU A 137 9.85 -8.44 9.00
C LEU A 137 8.46 -8.96 8.62
N LYS A 138 8.42 -9.77 7.55
CA LYS A 138 7.22 -10.51 7.10
C LYS A 138 6.43 -11.00 8.30
N PRO A 139 5.17 -10.59 8.50
CA PRO A 139 4.40 -11.17 9.57
C PRO A 139 4.01 -12.59 9.15
N ASN A 140 4.64 -13.57 9.79
CA ASN A 140 4.20 -14.96 9.78
C ASN A 140 2.83 -15.06 10.45
N PHE A 141 1.77 -14.79 9.69
CA PHE A 141 0.41 -15.11 10.08
C PHE A 141 0.06 -16.50 9.54
N ALA A 142 0.33 -17.53 10.33
CA ALA A 142 -0.29 -18.83 10.10
C ALA A 142 -1.82 -18.65 10.19
N PRO A 143 -2.60 -19.23 9.27
CA PRO A 143 -4.06 -19.20 9.36
C PRO A 143 -4.51 -19.83 10.68
N PRO A 144 -5.53 -19.28 11.36
CA PRO A 144 -6.08 -19.91 12.56
C PRO A 144 -6.57 -21.33 12.21
N PRO A 145 -6.39 -22.32 13.10
CA PRO A 145 -6.85 -23.67 12.84
C PRO A 145 -8.37 -23.67 12.60
N PRO A 146 -8.88 -24.52 11.69
CA PRO A 146 -10.30 -24.57 11.40
C PRO A 146 -11.07 -24.89 12.69
N CYS A 147 -11.99 -24.01 13.08
CA CYS A 147 -12.88 -24.23 14.21
C CYS A 147 -13.58 -25.58 14.04
N SER A 148 -13.30 -26.51 14.96
CA SER A 148 -13.99 -27.78 15.04
C SER A 148 -15.48 -27.50 15.25
N LYS A 149 -16.32 -27.92 14.30
CA LYS A 149 -17.78 -27.80 14.44
C LYS A 149 -18.19 -28.56 15.71
N PRO A 150 -19.08 -28.01 16.56
CA PRO A 150 -19.62 -28.78 17.66
C PRO A 150 -20.39 -29.97 17.09
N ASN A 151 -20.06 -31.18 17.57
CA ASN A 151 -20.82 -32.39 17.30
C ASN A 151 -22.27 -32.15 17.75
N LEU A 152 -23.19 -32.08 16.79
CA LEU A 152 -24.60 -32.27 17.07
C LEU A 152 -24.78 -33.79 17.30
N SER A 153 -24.80 -34.19 18.57
CA SER A 153 -25.27 -35.51 18.96
C SER A 153 -26.78 -35.58 18.71
N GLN A 154 -27.19 -36.42 17.77
CA GLN A 154 -28.42 -37.19 17.85
C GLN A 154 -28.07 -38.65 18.06
#